data_AF-A0A7X9BJL5-F1
#
_entry.id   AF-A0A7X9BJL5-F1
#
_cell.length_a   1.000
_cell.length_b   1.000
_cell.length_c   1.000
_cell.angle_alpha   90.00
_cell.angle_beta   90.00
_cell.angle_gamma   90.00
#
_symmetry.space_group_name_H-M   'P 1'
#
loop_
_entity.id
_entity.type
_entity.pdbx_description
1 polymer ?
#
loop_
_entity_poly.entity_id
_entity_poly.type
_entity_poly.pdbx_seq_one_letter_code
_entity_poly.pdbx_strand_id
1 'polypeptide(L)'
;MEKQDLIDRSPVRFLEKATNGGLQEGEVAIITSKKGLGKTSVLVQIGLDALFQDKNVVHVSFNQQSDFVMTWYEDIFTEMAKKKNLQLAK
;
A
#
# COMPACT_ATOMS: atom_id res chain seq x y z
N MET A 1 -2.97 12.16 14.73
CA MET A 1 -2.97 10.69 14.74
C MET A 1 -1.53 10.25 14.63
N GLU A 2 -1.08 9.36 15.50
CA GLU A 2 0.29 8.85 15.42
C GLU A 2 0.39 7.83 14.29
N LYS A 3 1.55 7.77 13.64
CA LYS A 3 1.88 6.83 12.57
C LYS A 3 1.47 5.40 12.88
N GLN A 4 1.58 5.02 14.15
CA GLN A 4 1.21 3.69 14.65
C GLN A 4 -0.27 3.35 14.43
N ASP A 5 -1.21 4.29 14.58
CA ASP A 5 -2.64 4.01 14.35
C ASP A 5 -2.93 3.70 12.88
N LEU A 6 -2.17 4.29 11.94
CA LEU A 6 -2.28 3.98 10.51
C LEU A 6 -1.78 2.56 10.20
N ILE A 7 -0.70 2.13 10.84
CA ILE A 7 -0.14 0.78 10.70
C ILE A 7 -1.11 -0.25 11.30
N ASP A 8 -1.56 -0.04 12.52
CA ASP A 8 -2.38 -1.00 13.28
C ASP A 8 -3.77 -1.22 12.62
N ARG A 9 -4.30 -0.18 11.97
CA ARG A 9 -5.61 -0.22 11.29
C ARG A 9 -5.50 -0.47 9.78
N SER A 10 -4.30 -0.71 9.27
CA SER A 10 -4.08 -0.97 7.87
C SER A 10 -4.86 -2.21 7.42
N PRO A 11 -5.54 -2.17 6.25
CA PRO A 11 -6.20 -3.35 5.70
C PRO A 11 -5.22 -4.49 5.40
N VAL A 12 -3.92 -4.20 5.26
CA VAL A 12 -2.87 -5.20 5.05
C VAL A 12 -2.74 -6.14 6.26
N ARG A 13 -3.12 -5.71 7.47
CA ARG A 13 -3.14 -6.58 8.65
C ARG A 13 -4.08 -7.79 8.48
N PHE A 14 -5.15 -7.66 7.69
CA PHE A 14 -6.02 -8.80 7.37
C PHE A 14 -5.30 -9.80 6.45
N LEU A 15 -4.51 -9.31 5.50
CA LEU A 15 -3.71 -10.15 4.62
C LEU A 15 -2.66 -10.92 5.42
N GLU A 16 -1.90 -10.26 6.29
CA GLU A 16 -0.90 -10.90 7.15
C GLU A 16 -1.52 -11.99 8.03
N LYS A 17 -2.68 -11.74 8.64
CA LYS A 17 -3.38 -12.76 9.42
C LYS A 17 -3.80 -13.96 8.58
N ALA A 18 -4.29 -13.72 7.36
CA ALA A 18 -4.70 -14.77 6.43
C ALA A 18 -3.53 -15.58 5.87
N THR A 19 -2.32 -15.02 5.88
CA THR A 19 -1.08 -15.65 5.38
C THR A 19 -0.12 -16.05 6.50
N ASN A 20 -0.61 -16.16 7.74
CA ASN A 20 0.19 -16.58 8.90
C ASN A 20 1.45 -15.72 9.15
N GLY A 21 1.35 -14.42 8.94
CA GLY A 21 2.42 -13.45 9.20
C GLY A 21 2.96 -12.73 7.97
N GLY A 22 2.40 -12.97 6.78
CA GLY A 22 2.89 -12.37 5.54
C GLY A 22 4.03 -13.14 4.91
N LEU A 23 4.75 -12.49 4.00
CA LEU A 23 5.93 -13.05 3.35
C LEU A 23 7.15 -12.97 4.25
N GLN A 24 7.96 -14.02 4.21
CA GLN A 24 9.29 -14.07 4.80
C GLN A 24 10.36 -13.58 3.80
N GLU A 25 11.58 -13.38 4.30
CA GLU A 25 12.72 -12.99 3.47
C GLU A 25 13.00 -14.04 2.38
N GLY A 26 13.17 -13.58 1.14
CA GLY A 26 13.42 -14.44 -0.02
C GLY A 26 12.16 -15.07 -0.64
N GLU A 27 10.99 -14.92 -0.02
CA GLU A 27 9.73 -15.42 -0.57
C GLU A 27 9.16 -14.48 -1.65
N VAL A 28 8.33 -15.04 -2.53
CA VAL A 28 7.66 -14.30 -3.61
C VAL A 28 6.16 -14.60 -3.58
N ALA A 29 5.34 -13.56 -3.71
CA ALA A 29 3.90 -13.68 -3.79
C ALA A 29 3.36 -13.14 -5.11
N ILE A 30 2.21 -13.68 -5.52
CA ILE A 30 1.56 -13.36 -6.78
C ILE A 30 0.14 -12.87 -6.48
N ILE A 31 -0.17 -11.65 -6.91
CA ILE A 31 -1.52 -11.08 -6.86
C ILE A 31 -2.12 -11.17 -8.26
N THR A 32 -3.22 -11.92 -8.39
CA THR A 32 -3.91 -12.13 -9.67
C THR A 32 -5.40 -11.83 -9.58
N SER A 33 -5.97 -11.35 -10.68
CA SER A 33 -7.40 -11.11 -10.87
C SER A 33 -7.68 -10.71 -12.33
N LYS A 34 -8.96 -10.61 -12.72
CA LYS A 34 -9.38 -10.07 -14.03
C LYS A 34 -9.03 -8.58 -14.17
N LYS A 35 -9.01 -8.06 -15.40
CA LYS A 35 -8.76 -6.63 -15.68
C LYS A 35 -9.77 -5.75 -14.92
N GLY A 36 -9.31 -4.64 -14.35
CA GLY A 36 -10.16 -3.67 -13.66
C GLY A 36 -10.54 -4.00 -12.21
N LEU A 37 -10.12 -5.14 -11.66
CA LEU A 37 -10.47 -5.54 -10.29
C LEU A 37 -9.49 -5.03 -9.20
N GLY A 38 -8.62 -4.08 -9.51
CA GLY A 38 -7.81 -3.39 -8.49
C GLY A 38 -6.49 -4.07 -8.07
N LYS A 39 -5.89 -4.96 -8.87
CA LYS A 39 -4.57 -5.57 -8.55
C LYS A 39 -3.51 -4.54 -8.19
N THR A 40 -3.37 -3.51 -9.03
CA THR A 40 -2.41 -2.43 -8.82
C THR A 40 -2.71 -1.68 -7.54
N SER A 41 -3.98 -1.36 -7.27
CA SER A 41 -4.40 -0.67 -6.05
C SER A 41 -4.08 -1.48 -4.79
N VAL A 42 -4.28 -2.80 -4.81
CA VAL A 42 -3.89 -3.68 -3.69
C VAL A 42 -2.36 -3.69 -3.51
N LEU A 43 -1.59 -3.82 -4.60
CA LEU A 43 -0.13 -3.80 -4.52
C LEU A 43 0.41 -2.47 -3.99
N VAL A 44 -0.18 -1.35 -4.39
CA VAL A 44 0.17 -0.01 -3.87
C VAL A 44 -0.18 0.11 -2.39
N GLN A 45 -1.32 -0.42 -1.93
CA GLN A 45 -1.65 -0.42 -0.49
C GLN A 45 -0.64 -1.23 0.34
N ILE A 46 -0.17 -2.37 -0.16
CA ILE A 46 0.90 -3.15 0.48
C ILE A 46 2.20 -2.34 0.54
N GLY A 47 2.57 -1.67 -0.55
CA GLY A 47 3.75 -0.80 -0.57
C GLY A 47 3.63 0.37 0.41
N LEU A 48 2.46 1.00 0.50
CA LEU A 48 2.24 2.15 1.37
C LEU A 48 2.29 1.74 2.85
N ASP A 49 1.72 0.59 3.19
CA ASP A 49 1.81 -0.03 4.51
C ASP A 49 3.27 -0.32 4.90
N ALA A 50 4.08 -0.80 3.96
CA ALA A 50 5.51 -1.03 4.17
C ALA A 50 6.27 0.30 4.39
N LEU A 51 5.96 1.35 3.63
CA LEU A 51 6.53 2.69 3.84
C LEU A 51 6.16 3.26 5.22
N PHE A 52 4.92 3.07 5.68
CA PHE A 52 4.54 3.47 7.05
C PHE A 52 5.30 2.70 8.13
N GLN A 53 5.77 1.49 7.85
CA GLN A 53 6.63 0.72 8.75
C GLN A 53 8.13 1.02 8.57
N ASP A 54 8.50 2.12 7.91
CA ASP A 54 9.89 2.51 7.62
C ASP A 54 10.67 1.49 6.76
N LYS A 55 9.97 0.67 5.96
CA LYS A 55 10.61 -0.26 5.02
C LYS A 55 10.85 0.44 3.68
N ASN A 56 11.99 0.13 3.06
CA ASN A 56 12.30 0.59 1.72
C ASN A 56 11.45 -0.17 0.69
N VAL A 57 10.85 0.55 -0.27
CA VAL A 57 10.00 -0.03 -1.31
C VAL A 57 10.52 0.38 -2.69
N VAL A 58 10.65 -0.61 -3.57
CA VAL A 58 10.90 -0.39 -5.00
C VAL A 58 9.68 -0.89 -5.76
N HIS A 59 8.95 0.03 -6.41
CA HIS A 59 7.82 -0.33 -7.26
C HIS A 59 8.26 -0.33 -8.72
N VAL A 60 8.26 -1.50 -9.36
CA VAL A 60 8.58 -1.65 -10.78
C VAL A 60 7.28 -1.85 -11.57
N SER A 61 6.99 -0.96 -12.51
CA SER A 61 5.82 -1.04 -13.40
C SER A 61 6.27 -1.20 -14.84
N PHE A 62 5.62 -2.12 -15.58
CA PHE A 62 5.84 -2.32 -17.01
C PHE A 62 4.93 -1.45 -17.88
N ASN A 63 4.05 -0.65 -17.28
CA ASN A 63 3.19 0.26 -18.02
C ASN A 63 3.95 1.57 -18.29
N GLN A 64 3.94 2.06 -19.54
CA GLN A 64 4.70 3.25 -20.01
C GLN A 64 4.42 4.57 -19.26
N GLN A 65 3.46 4.58 -18.34
CA GLN A 65 3.12 5.70 -17.47
C GLN A 65 3.74 5.52 -16.07
N SER A 66 5.07 5.42 -15.98
CA SER A 66 5.78 5.38 -14.69
C SER A 66 5.40 6.54 -13.77
N ASP A 67 5.08 7.68 -14.35
CA ASP A 67 4.68 8.91 -13.64
C ASP A 67 3.40 8.73 -12.81
N PHE A 68 2.52 7.79 -13.17
CA PHE A 68 1.28 7.54 -12.44
C PHE A 68 1.47 6.76 -11.15
N VAL A 69 2.57 6.03 -10.97
CA VAL A 69 2.75 5.19 -9.78
C VAL A 69 2.81 6.06 -8.53
N MET A 70 3.60 7.14 -8.56
CA MET A 70 3.68 8.07 -7.43
C MET A 70 2.34 8.75 -7.17
N THR A 71 1.63 9.17 -8.22
CA THR A 71 0.27 9.71 -8.09
C THR A 71 -0.67 8.73 -7.38
N TRP A 72 -0.58 7.42 -7.66
CA TRP A 72 -1.39 6.41 -6.95
C TRP A 72 -1.07 6.34 -5.46
N TYR A 73 0.19 6.43 -5.06
CA TYR A 73 0.57 6.46 -3.65
C TYR A 73 0.05 7.75 -2.97
N GLU A 74 0.23 8.89 -3.63
CA GLU A 74 -0.22 10.20 -3.13
C GLU A 74 -1.74 10.29 -3.01
N ASP A 75 -2.48 9.79 -4.00
CA ASP A 75 -3.94 9.77 -4.00
C ASP A 75 -4.47 8.89 -2.86
N ILE A 76 -3.94 7.67 -2.71
CA ILE A 76 -4.36 6.75 -1.65
C ILE A 76 -4.03 7.33 -0.27
N PHE A 77 -2.86 7.94 -0.11
CA PHE A 77 -2.49 8.63 1.12
C PHE A 77 -3.43 9.80 1.43
N THR A 78 -3.70 10.64 0.43
CA THR A 78 -4.58 11.81 0.55
C THR A 78 -6.00 11.40 0.90
N GLU A 79 -6.53 10.33 0.29
CA GLU A 79 -7.87 9.83 0.61
C GLU A 79 -7.94 9.23 2.02
N MET A 80 -6.89 8.56 2.49
CA MET A 80 -6.79 8.13 3.89
C MET A 80 -6.76 9.33 4.85
N ALA A 81 -6.04 10.40 4.48
CA ALA A 81 -5.97 11.63 5.26
C ALA A 81 -7.35 12.31 5.38
N LYS A 82 -8.05 12.50 4.25
CA LYS A 82 -9.38 13.12 4.19
C LYS A 82 -10.43 12.37 5.02
N LYS A 83 -10.51 11.03 4.89
CA LYS A 83 -11.48 10.21 5.62
C LYS A 83 -11.30 10.22 7.14
N LYS A 84 -10.17 10.75 7.63
CA LYS A 84 -9.80 10.77 9.05
C LYS A 84 -9.58 12.19 9.60
N ASN A 85 -10.00 13.25 8.88
CA ASN A 85 -9.77 14.66 9.25
C ASN A 85 -8.28 14.98 9.54
N LEU A 86 -7.35 14.32 8.85
CA LEU A 86 -5.94 14.67 8.91
C LEU A 86 -5.71 15.95 8.11
N GLN A 87 -5.20 17.00 8.76
CA GLN A 87 -4.66 18.15 8.03
C GLN A 87 -3.41 17.68 7.29
N LEU A 88 -3.43 17.75 5.96
CA LEU A 88 -2.21 17.60 5.16
C LEU A 88 -1.27 18.72 5.57
N ALA A 89 -0.08 18.38 6.05
CA ALA A 89 0.96 19.38 6.30
C ALA A 89 1.31 20.02 4.95
N LYS A 90 1.17 21.36 4.88
CA LYS A 90 1.54 22.17 3.71
C LYS A 90 3.04 22.20 3.50
#